data_AF-A0A6L5YLT4-F1
#
_entry.id   AF-A0A6L5YLT4-F1
#
_cell.length_a   1.000
_cell.length_b   1.000
_cell.length_c   1.000
_cell.angle_alpha   90.00
_cell.angle_beta   90.00
_cell.angle_gamma   90.00
#
_symmetry.space_group_name_H-M   'P 1'
#
loop_
_entity.id
_entity.type
_entity.pdbx_description
1 polymer ?
#
loop_
_entity_poly.entity_id
_entity_poly.type
_entity_poly.pdbx_seq_one_letter_code
_entity_poly.pdbx_strand_id
1 'polypeptide(L)'
;MSTTKFSIDAMVIYDHNAAMKRLNMEERGKVQQVIDSEVLRLCDPLVPFDTGALKDSGNANTVIGSGEVVYRTPYARKQYYIPMEHEGKRTEYWFEHMKQEGGVEAILKKAKGAIGK
;
A
#
# COMPACT_ATOMS: atom_id res chain seq x y z
N MET A 1 62.19 14.60 -22.54
CA MET A 1 61.43 15.00 -21.33
C MET A 1 60.45 13.88 -21.03
N SER A 2 60.57 13.23 -19.86
CA SER A 2 59.67 12.14 -19.46
C SER A 2 58.49 12.74 -18.68
N THR A 3 57.26 12.33 -19.01
CA THR A 3 56.04 12.81 -18.37
C THR A 3 55.37 11.67 -17.63
N THR A 4 55.25 11.81 -16.32
CA THR A 4 54.52 10.85 -15.46
C THR A 4 53.05 11.26 -15.40
N LYS A 5 52.15 10.33 -15.68
CA LYS A 5 50.69 10.51 -15.54
C LYS A 5 50.17 9.57 -14.46
N PHE A 6 49.24 10.07 -13.65
CA PHE A 6 48.49 9.29 -12.66
C PHE A 6 47.00 9.36 -13.01
N SER A 7 46.28 8.25 -12.82
CA SER A 7 44.82 8.17 -12.94
C SER A 7 44.28 7.41 -11.73
N ILE A 8 43.07 7.79 -11.29
CA ILE A 8 42.35 7.12 -10.21
C ILE A 8 40.98 6.75 -10.77
N ASP A 9 40.66 5.47 -10.78
CA ASP A 9 39.35 4.98 -11.20
C ASP A 9 38.47 4.76 -9.97
N ALA A 10 37.25 5.32 -10.00
CA ALA A 10 36.29 5.13 -8.93
C ALA A 10 35.59 3.78 -9.07
N MET A 11 35.56 3.00 -7.99
CA MET A 11 34.72 1.80 -7.89
C MET A 11 33.37 2.17 -7.27
N VAL A 12 32.27 1.91 -7.99
CA VAL A 12 30.92 2.15 -7.47
C VAL A 12 30.53 1.01 -6.54
N ILE A 13 30.35 1.31 -5.26
CA ILE A 13 29.83 0.37 -4.25
C ILE A 13 28.34 0.68 -4.07
N TYR A 14 27.49 -0.30 -4.38
CA TYR A 14 26.05 -0.21 -4.17
C TYR A 14 25.66 -0.91 -2.86
N ASP A 15 25.24 -0.13 -1.87
CA ASP A 15 24.59 -0.64 -0.66
C ASP A 15 23.07 -0.58 -0.83
N HIS A 16 22.47 -1.75 -1.00
CA HIS A 16 21.02 -1.91 -1.15
C HIS A 16 20.26 -1.39 0.06
N ASN A 17 20.68 -1.73 1.28
CA ASN A 17 19.96 -1.38 2.50
C ASN A 17 20.00 0.13 2.75
N ALA A 18 21.16 0.76 2.52
CA ALA A 18 21.30 2.20 2.58
C ALA A 18 20.42 2.91 1.53
N ALA A 19 20.35 2.38 0.31
CA ALA A 19 19.50 2.91 -0.74
C ALA A 19 18.01 2.81 -0.38
N MET A 20 17.54 1.65 0.09
CA MET A 20 16.14 1.43 0.47
C MET A 20 15.71 2.33 1.63
N LYS A 21 16.55 2.44 2.67
CA LYS A 21 16.32 3.32 3.82
C LYS A 21 16.27 4.80 3.41
N ARG A 22 17.16 5.23 2.53
CA ARG A 22 17.17 6.62 2.03
C ARG A 22 15.90 6.96 1.24
N LEU A 23 15.31 5.98 0.59
CA LEU A 23 14.10 6.13 -0.22
C LEU A 23 12.81 5.90 0.57
N ASN A 24 12.88 5.60 1.87
CA ASN A 24 11.76 5.20 2.73
C ASN A 24 11.04 3.91 2.25
N MET A 25 11.79 3.03 1.56
CA MET A 25 11.32 1.78 0.97
C MET A 25 11.75 0.55 1.77
N GLU A 26 12.36 0.75 2.94
CA GLU A 26 12.64 -0.32 3.89
C GLU A 26 11.38 -1.07 4.30
N GLU A 27 11.56 -2.25 4.90
CA GLU A 27 10.46 -3.04 5.44
C GLU A 27 9.60 -2.18 6.39
N ARG A 28 8.28 -2.14 6.13
CA ARG A 28 7.31 -1.31 6.85
C ARG A 28 7.62 0.19 6.82
N GLY A 29 8.45 0.62 5.86
CA GLY A 29 8.80 2.00 5.62
C GLY A 29 7.60 2.84 5.19
N LYS A 30 7.82 4.16 5.13
CA LYS A 30 6.78 5.16 4.86
C LYS A 30 6.01 4.88 3.58
N VAL A 31 6.68 4.37 2.54
CA VAL A 31 6.04 4.02 1.27
C VAL A 31 4.97 2.94 1.47
N GLN A 32 5.28 1.86 2.19
CA GLN A 32 4.32 0.78 2.45
C GLN A 32 3.17 1.25 3.36
N GLN A 33 3.47 2.08 4.37
CA GLN A 33 2.44 2.66 5.24
C GLN A 33 1.43 3.51 4.46
N VAL A 34 1.91 4.29 3.47
CA VAL A 34 1.03 5.06 2.57
C VAL A 34 0.18 4.14 1.71
N ILE A 35 0.76 3.06 1.16
CA ILE A 35 0.01 2.08 0.36
C ILE A 35 -1.15 1.49 1.18
N ASP A 36 -0.85 0.94 2.37
CA ASP A 36 -1.84 0.27 3.20
C ASP A 36 -2.96 1.25 3.64
N SER A 37 -2.58 2.48 3.99
CA SER A 37 -3.52 3.53 4.39
C SER A 37 -4.43 3.94 3.22
N GLU A 38 -3.90 4.04 2.00
CA GLU A 38 -4.70 4.38 0.83
C GLU A 38 -5.62 3.25 0.40
N VAL A 39 -5.20 1.99 0.55
CA VAL A 39 -6.08 0.83 0.33
C VAL A 39 -7.28 0.91 1.28
N LEU A 40 -7.06 1.10 2.58
CA LEU A 40 -8.15 1.26 3.56
C LEU A 40 -9.05 2.44 3.19
N ARG A 41 -8.47 3.61 2.87
CA ARG A 41 -9.22 4.83 2.52
C ARG A 41 -10.09 4.67 1.27
N LEU A 42 -9.58 3.99 0.24
CA LEU A 42 -10.28 3.81 -1.03
C LEU A 42 -11.29 2.66 -0.98
N CYS A 43 -11.04 1.63 -0.17
CA CYS A 43 -12.01 0.56 0.07
C CYS A 43 -13.15 1.04 0.98
N ASP A 44 -12.91 2.01 1.85
CA ASP A 44 -13.88 2.52 2.83
C ASP A 44 -15.29 2.80 2.27
N PRO A 45 -15.50 3.46 1.12
CA PRO A 45 -16.83 3.67 0.54
C PRO A 45 -17.47 2.42 -0.10
N LEU A 46 -16.67 1.38 -0.38
CA LEU A 46 -17.11 0.16 -1.07
C LEU A 46 -17.42 -0.99 -0.10
N VAL A 47 -16.78 -1.02 1.06
CA VAL A 47 -16.99 -2.07 2.09
C VAL A 47 -18.45 -2.06 2.54
N PRO A 48 -19.18 -3.20 2.53
CA PRO A 48 -20.56 -3.27 3.01
C PRO A 48 -20.75 -2.65 4.40
N PHE A 49 -21.78 -1.81 4.52
CA PHE A 49 -22.04 -1.04 5.73
C PHE A 49 -23.43 -1.38 6.28
N ASP A 50 -23.44 -1.82 7.53
CA ASP A 50 -24.64 -2.01 8.34
C ASP A 50 -24.46 -1.20 9.64
N THR A 51 -23.65 -1.72 10.56
CA THR A 51 -23.27 -1.03 11.81
C THR A 51 -21.91 -0.34 11.74
N GLY A 52 -21.12 -0.58 10.69
CA GLY A 52 -19.74 -0.10 10.54
C GLY A 52 -18.66 -1.07 11.06
N ALA A 53 -19.02 -2.13 11.79
CA ALA A 53 -18.05 -3.04 12.40
C ALA A 53 -17.10 -3.74 11.40
N LEU A 54 -17.54 -3.99 10.14
CA LEU A 54 -16.65 -4.54 9.11
C LEU A 54 -15.55 -3.56 8.71
N LYS A 55 -15.95 -2.31 8.42
CA LYS A 55 -15.04 -1.20 8.11
C LYS A 55 -14.06 -0.98 9.25
N ASP A 56 -14.56 -0.91 10.49
CA ASP A 56 -13.73 -0.68 11.66
C ASP A 56 -12.77 -1.85 11.91
N SER A 57 -13.20 -3.08 11.62
CA SER A 57 -12.32 -4.25 11.68
C SER A 57 -11.13 -4.12 10.73
N GLY A 58 -11.32 -3.59 9.52
CA GLY A 58 -10.24 -3.30 8.58
C GLY A 58 -9.18 -2.39 9.20
N ASN A 59 -9.61 -1.28 9.81
CA ASN A 59 -8.70 -0.34 10.47
C ASN A 59 -8.04 -0.91 11.73
N ALA A 60 -8.79 -1.66 12.54
CA ALA A 60 -8.32 -2.18 13.83
C ALA A 60 -7.38 -3.39 13.70
N ASN A 61 -7.55 -4.20 12.66
CA ASN A 61 -6.77 -5.44 12.49
C ASN A 61 -5.66 -5.33 11.45
N THR A 62 -5.64 -4.25 10.65
CA THR A 62 -4.56 -3.98 9.72
C THR A 62 -3.39 -3.33 10.44
N VAL A 63 -2.22 -3.93 10.30
CA VAL A 63 -0.97 -3.35 10.78
C VAL A 63 -0.40 -2.49 9.65
N ILE A 64 -0.53 -1.18 9.75
CA ILE A 64 -0.08 -0.24 8.71
C ILE A 64 1.43 -0.41 8.45
N GLY A 65 1.78 -0.58 7.17
CA GLY A 65 3.13 -0.89 6.69
C GLY A 65 3.42 -2.37 6.53
N SER A 66 2.52 -3.28 6.95
CA SER A 66 2.72 -4.72 6.78
C SER A 66 2.56 -5.21 5.34
N GLY A 67 1.86 -4.45 4.49
CA GLY A 67 1.47 -4.90 3.15
C GLY A 67 0.24 -5.79 3.12
N GLU A 68 -0.39 -6.05 4.28
CA GLU A 68 -1.59 -6.87 4.39
C GLU A 68 -2.73 -6.10 5.07
N VAL A 69 -3.84 -5.95 4.36
CA VAL A 69 -5.08 -5.35 4.90
C VAL A 69 -6.01 -6.47 5.35
N VAL A 70 -6.42 -6.44 6.62
CA VAL A 70 -7.09 -7.56 7.28
C VAL A 70 -8.47 -7.16 7.81
N TYR A 71 -9.51 -7.84 7.33
CA TYR A 71 -10.87 -7.75 7.86
C TYR A 71 -11.18 -9.00 8.69
N ARG A 72 -11.19 -8.87 10.03
CA ARG A 72 -11.35 -9.98 10.98
C ARG A 72 -12.71 -9.94 11.67
N THR A 73 -13.79 -10.11 10.90
CA THR A 73 -15.13 -10.38 11.44
C THR A 73 -15.63 -11.76 10.98
N PRO A 74 -16.52 -12.44 11.73
CA PRO A 74 -17.03 -13.76 11.35
C PRO A 74 -17.70 -13.80 9.97
N TYR A 75 -18.25 -12.65 9.54
CA TYR A 75 -18.97 -12.49 8.30
C TYR A 75 -18.13 -11.82 7.18
N ALA A 76 -16.89 -11.38 7.44
CA ALA A 76 -16.07 -10.68 6.45
C ALA A 76 -15.90 -11.48 5.15
N ARG A 77 -15.58 -12.79 5.28
CA ARG A 77 -15.44 -13.68 4.12
C ARG A 77 -16.76 -13.81 3.35
N LYS A 78 -17.88 -13.95 4.06
CA LYS A 78 -19.20 -14.07 3.43
C LYS A 78 -19.54 -12.81 2.62
N GLN A 79 -19.37 -11.65 3.24
CA GLN A 79 -19.60 -10.34 2.62
C GLN A 79 -18.66 -10.06 1.46
N TYR A 80 -17.44 -10.61 1.48
CA TYR A 80 -16.46 -10.39 0.40
C TYR A 80 -16.75 -11.25 -0.84
N TYR A 81 -17.08 -12.53 -0.66
CA TYR A 81 -17.12 -13.49 -1.78
C TYR A 81 -18.52 -13.79 -2.32
N ILE A 82 -19.57 -13.56 -1.52
CA ILE A 82 -20.95 -13.86 -1.93
C ILE A 82 -21.59 -12.57 -2.44
N PRO A 83 -22.01 -12.53 -3.72
CA PRO A 83 -22.78 -11.40 -4.23
C PRO A 83 -24.06 -11.21 -3.41
N MET A 84 -24.26 -10.00 -2.91
CA MET A 84 -25.41 -9.61 -2.11
C MET A 84 -25.90 -8.26 -2.60
N GLU A 85 -27.17 -7.95 -2.35
CA GLU A 85 -27.68 -6.62 -2.61
C GLU A 85 -27.13 -5.66 -1.56
N HIS A 86 -26.43 -4.64 -2.05
CA HIS A 86 -25.77 -3.62 -1.25
C HIS A 86 -26.27 -2.24 -1.70
N GLU A 87 -26.41 -1.32 -0.74
CA GLU A 87 -26.91 0.03 -1.04
C GLU A 87 -25.79 0.97 -1.54
N GLY A 88 -26.09 1.80 -2.54
CA GLY A 88 -25.18 2.82 -3.03
C GLY A 88 -23.95 2.25 -3.76
N LYS A 89 -22.75 2.64 -3.32
CA LYS A 89 -21.46 2.19 -3.91
C LYS A 89 -20.89 0.94 -3.22
N ARG A 90 -21.63 0.37 -2.29
CA ARG A 90 -21.20 -0.77 -1.48
C ARG A 90 -21.24 -2.03 -2.34
N THR A 91 -20.24 -2.90 -2.21
CA THR A 91 -20.12 -4.08 -3.07
C THR A 91 -19.32 -5.18 -2.39
N GLU A 92 -19.59 -6.42 -2.77
CA GLU A 92 -18.71 -7.57 -2.62
C GLU A 92 -17.36 -7.32 -3.34
N TYR A 93 -16.34 -8.14 -3.08
CA TYR A 93 -15.02 -7.99 -3.72
C TYR A 93 -14.51 -6.53 -3.77
N TRP A 94 -14.79 -5.73 -2.72
CA TRP A 94 -14.57 -4.28 -2.74
C TRP A 94 -13.13 -3.87 -3.09
N PHE A 95 -12.15 -4.71 -2.77
CA PHE A 95 -10.76 -4.50 -3.17
C PHE A 95 -10.55 -4.64 -4.68
N GLU A 96 -11.22 -5.60 -5.32
CA GLU A 96 -11.19 -5.77 -6.78
C GLU A 96 -11.87 -4.60 -7.49
N HIS A 97 -13.03 -4.19 -7.01
CA HIS A 97 -13.73 -3.00 -7.53
C HIS A 97 -12.90 -1.72 -7.34
N MET A 98 -12.27 -1.52 -6.18
CA MET A 98 -11.34 -0.42 -5.94
C MET A 98 -10.21 -0.39 -6.98
N LYS A 99 -9.65 -1.55 -7.34
CA LYS A 99 -8.62 -1.63 -8.38
C LYS A 99 -9.16 -1.25 -9.76
N GLN A 100 -10.35 -1.73 -10.11
CA GLN A 100 -11.00 -1.44 -11.39
C GLN A 100 -11.40 0.04 -11.54
N GLU A 101 -11.76 0.71 -10.45
CA GLU A 101 -12.09 2.15 -10.42
C GLU A 101 -10.86 3.07 -10.46
N GLY A 102 -9.67 2.54 -10.76
CA GLY A 102 -8.43 3.33 -10.86
C GLY A 102 -7.73 3.56 -9.51
N GLY A 103 -8.15 2.87 -8.44
CA GLY A 103 -7.55 3.01 -7.12
C GLY A 103 -6.07 2.61 -7.09
N VAL A 104 -5.64 1.65 -7.91
CA VAL A 104 -4.21 1.29 -8.05
C VAL A 104 -3.37 2.48 -8.47
N GLU A 105 -3.81 3.24 -9.48
CA GLU A 105 -3.09 4.40 -9.96
C GLU A 105 -3.02 5.49 -8.89
N ALA A 106 -4.13 5.74 -8.19
CA ALA A 106 -4.20 6.71 -7.10
C ALA A 106 -3.24 6.34 -5.95
N ILE A 107 -3.22 5.08 -5.53
CA ILE A 107 -2.32 4.55 -4.50
C ILE A 107 -0.86 4.74 -4.93
N LEU A 108 -0.51 4.28 -6.13
CA LEU A 108 0.87 4.36 -6.62
C LEU A 108 1.34 5.81 -6.80
N LYS A 109 0.46 6.72 -7.24
CA LYS A 109 0.75 8.15 -7.34
C LYS A 109 1.10 8.73 -5.97
N LYS A 110 0.34 8.40 -4.93
CA LYS A 110 0.60 8.88 -3.56
C LYS A 110 1.86 8.24 -2.97
N ALA A 111 2.07 6.94 -3.19
CA ALA A 111 3.24 6.21 -2.73
C ALA A 111 4.53 6.76 -3.34
N LYS A 112 4.54 7.06 -4.65
CA LYS A 112 5.65 7.77 -5.33
C LYS A 112 5.99 9.09 -4.65
N GLY A 113 4.98 9.83 -4.19
CA GLY A 113 5.15 11.07 -3.46
C GLY A 113 5.75 10.93 -2.06
N ALA A 114 5.87 9.71 -1.51
CA ALA A 114 6.48 9.43 -0.22
C ALA A 114 7.94 8.98 -0.31
N ILE A 115 8.42 8.67 -1.53
CA ILE A 115 9.79 8.21 -1.77
C ILE A 115 10.78 9.34 -1.47
N GLY A 116 11.73 9.08 -0.56
CA GLY A 116 12.83 10.00 -0.24
C GLY A 116 12.45 11.36 0.35
N LYS A 117 11.22 11.50 0.86
CA LYS A 117 10.75 12.67 1.64
C LYS A 117 10.82 12.44 3.14
#